data_AF-A0A545B4L6-F1
#
_entry.id   AF-A0A545B4L6-F1
#
_cell.length_a   1.000
_cell.length_b   1.000
_cell.length_c   1.000
_cell.angle_alpha   90.00
_cell.angle_beta   90.00
_cell.angle_gamma   90.00
#
_symmetry.space_group_name_H-M   'P 1'
#
loop_
_entity.id
_entity.type
_entity.pdbx_description
1 polymer ?
#
loop_
_entity_poly.entity_id
_entity_poly.type
_entity_poly.pdbx_seq_one_letter_code
_entity_poly.pdbx_strand_id
1 'polypeptide(L)' 'MMNGELLKQIKATIKKRADGAFHLSDIYGGEWDALYVGDQVRLGREFLRLVQRGDIKGVRDSGEKSGGGRLYIKSTP' A
#
# COMPACT_ATOMS: atom_id res chain seq x y z
N MET A 1 -6.98 11.88 -3.09
CA MET A 1 -7.50 10.61 -3.61
C MET A 1 -6.39 9.99 -4.40
N MET A 2 -6.21 8.69 -4.23
CA MET A 2 -5.32 7.84 -4.99
C MET A 2 -5.95 7.74 -6.37
N ASN A 3 -5.39 8.49 -7.32
CA ASN A 3 -5.95 8.56 -8.67
C ASN A 3 -5.71 7.24 -9.42
N GLY A 4 -6.34 7.09 -10.59
CA GLY A 4 -6.29 5.86 -11.38
C GLY A 4 -4.88 5.43 -11.79
N GLU A 5 -4.03 6.38 -12.19
CA GLU A 5 -2.65 6.11 -12.59
C GLU A 5 -1.78 5.66 -11.41
N LEU A 6 -1.86 6.35 -10.28
CA LEU A 6 -1.16 5.96 -9.04
C LEU A 6 -1.60 4.58 -8.57
N LEU A 7 -2.90 4.28 -8.61
CA LEU A 7 -3.41 2.95 -8.26
C LEU A 7 -2.88 1.87 -9.20
N LYS A 8 -2.81 2.16 -10.51
CA LYS A 8 -2.26 1.25 -11.51
C LYS A 8 -0.77 0.98 -11.28
N GLN A 9 0.01 2.02 -10.99
CA GLN A 9 1.43 1.91 -10.63
C GLN A 9 1.61 1.05 -9.37
N ILE A 10 0.86 1.35 -8.30
CA ILE A 10 0.90 0.59 -7.04
C ILE A 10 0.59 -0.89 -7.27
N LYS A 11 -0.47 -1.20 -8.02
CA LYS A 11 -0.84 -2.58 -8.35
C LYS A 11 0.26 -3.29 -9.15
N ALA A 12 0.89 -2.59 -10.10
CA ALA A 12 2.00 -3.13 -10.88
C ALA A 12 3.22 -3.43 -10.00
N THR A 13 3.57 -2.53 -9.07
CA THR A 13 4.66 -2.73 -8.10
C THR A 13 4.38 -3.92 -7.20
N ILE A 14 3.16 -4.01 -6.64
CA ILE A 14 2.74 -5.16 -5.81
C ILE A 14 2.85 -6.46 -6.60
N LYS A 15 2.37 -6.50 -7.85
CA LYS A 15 2.42 -7.72 -8.69
C LYS A 15 3.85 -8.26 -8.86
N LYS A 16 4.84 -7.38 -8.99
CA LYS A 16 6.25 -7.74 -9.16
C LYS A 16 6.98 -8.11 -7.87
N ARG A 17 6.46 -7.73 -6.71
CA ARG A 17 7.10 -7.98 -5.40
C ARG A 17 7.08 -9.47 -5.07
N ALA A 18 8.04 -9.97 -4.29
CA ALA A 18 7.90 -11.29 -3.67
C ALA A 18 6.76 -11.29 -2.64
N ASP A 19 6.25 -12.48 -2.32
CA ASP A 19 5.30 -12.66 -1.23
C ASP A 19 5.94 -12.29 0.11
N GLY A 20 5.11 -11.85 1.06
CA GLY A 20 5.56 -11.42 2.39
C GLY A 20 5.02 -10.05 2.80
N ALA A 21 5.57 -9.55 3.91
CA ALA A 21 5.15 -8.32 4.54
C ALA A 21 5.72 -7.07 3.83
N PHE A 22 4.94 -6.00 3.79
CA PHE A 22 5.35 -4.72 3.22
C PHE A 22 4.56 -3.53 3.79
N HIS A 23 5.12 -2.33 3.65
CA HIS A 23 4.45 -1.06 3.91
C HIS A 23 4.05 -0.37 2.61
N LEU A 24 3.04 0.51 2.66
CA LEU A 24 2.65 1.33 1.52
C LEU A 24 3.82 2.21 1.02
N SER A 25 4.65 2.72 1.92
CA SER A 25 5.87 3.46 1.59
C SER A 25 6.80 2.68 0.67
N ASP A 26 6.98 1.38 0.92
CA ASP A 26 7.88 0.51 0.16
C ASP A 26 7.47 0.37 -1.31
N ILE A 27 6.18 0.50 -1.59
CA ILE A 27 5.61 0.35 -2.94
C ILE A 27 5.26 1.68 -3.61
N TYR A 28 5.11 2.75 -2.81
CA TYR A 28 4.97 4.10 -3.30
C TYR A 28 6.31 4.61 -3.87
N GLY A 29 7.42 4.26 -3.21
CA GLY A 29 8.77 4.60 -3.65
C GLY A 29 9.33 5.87 -2.99
N GLY A 30 10.47 6.35 -3.51
CA GLY A 30 11.26 7.43 -2.88
C GLY A 30 10.55 8.76 -2.67
N GLU A 31 9.49 9.03 -3.43
CA GLU A 31 8.65 10.23 -3.26
C GLU A 31 7.79 10.18 -1.98
N TRP A 32 7.69 9.03 -1.30
CA TRP A 32 6.90 8.89 -0.09
C TRP A 32 7.35 9.86 1.01
N ASP A 33 8.66 9.99 1.20
CA ASP A 33 9.25 10.85 2.24
C ASP A 33 9.17 12.33 1.89
N ALA A 34 8.93 12.67 0.62
CA ALA A 34 8.68 14.04 0.16
C ALA A 34 7.23 14.50 0.39
N LEU A 35 6.31 13.58 0.71
CA LEU A 35 4.93 13.92 0.99
C LEU A 35 4.78 14.61 2.35
N TYR A 36 3.86 15.57 2.41
CA TYR A 36 3.38 16.05 3.71
C TYR A 36 2.75 14.90 4.50
N VAL A 37 2.94 14.90 5.82
CA VAL A 37 2.39 13.86 6.72
C VAL A 37 0.87 13.69 6.53
N GLY A 38 0.14 14.78 6.29
CA GLY A 38 -1.29 14.72 6.00
C GLY A 38 -1.63 13.92 4.73
N ASP A 39 -0.78 13.99 3.70
CA ASP A 39 -0.94 13.22 2.46
C ASP A 39 -0.60 11.74 2.66
N GLN A 40 0.47 11.44 3.40
CA GLN A 40 0.82 10.06 3.77
C GLN A 40 -0.34 9.39 4.51
N VAL A 41 -0.92 10.07 5.50
CA VAL A 41 -2.08 9.57 6.27
C VAL A 41 -3.30 9.37 5.37
N ARG A 42 -3.58 10.34 4.47
CA ARG A 42 -4.71 10.27 3.53
C ARG A 42 -4.56 9.08 2.58
N LEU A 43 -3.40 8.92 1.95
CA LEU A 43 -3.10 7.80 1.05
C LEU A 43 -3.14 6.46 1.77
N GLY A 44 -2.58 6.37 2.98
CA GLY A 44 -2.63 5.16 3.80
C GLY A 44 -4.06 4.72 4.14
N ARG A 45 -4.93 5.67 4.51
CA ARG A 45 -6.36 5.40 4.76
C ARG A 45 -7.08 4.91 3.50
N GLU A 46 -6.78 5.50 2.36
CA GLU A 46 -7.41 5.14 1.09
C GLU A 46 -6.96 3.77 0.59
N PHE A 47 -5.66 3.49 0.65
CA PHE A 47 -5.11 2.18 0.34
C PHE A 47 -5.69 1.09 1.25
N LEU A 48 -5.81 1.34 2.56
CA LEU A 48 -6.47 0.41 3.49
C LEU A 48 -7.91 0.08 3.04
N ARG A 49 -8.71 1.08 2.65
CA ARG A 49 -10.08 0.84 2.18
C ARG A 49 -10.13 -0.01 0.92
N LEU A 50 -9.17 0.16 0.00
CA LEU A 50 -9.10 -0.65 -1.22
C LEU A 50 -8.71 -2.10 -0.92
N VAL A 51 -7.75 -2.31 0.01
CA VAL A 51 -7.39 -3.65 0.49
C VAL A 51 -8.59 -4.32 1.16
N GLN A 52 -9.29 -3.63 2.06
CA GLN A 52 -10.46 -4.18 2.77
C GLN A 52 -11.64 -4.50 1.85
N ARG A 53 -11.78 -3.78 0.72
CA ARG A 53 -12.79 -4.08 -0.32
C ARG A 53 -12.39 -5.22 -1.26
N GLY A 54 -11.14 -5.70 -1.20
CA GLY A 54 -10.63 -6.71 -2.13
C GLY A 54 -10.23 -6.16 -3.51
N ASP A 55 -10.11 -4.84 -3.67
CA ASP A 55 -9.74 -4.20 -4.94
C ASP A 55 -8.28 -4.43 -5.34
N ILE A 56 -7.47 -4.89 -4.38
CA ILE A 56 -6.05 -5.22 -4.54
C ILE A 56 -5.89 -6.72 -4.29
N LYS A 57 -5.99 -7.51 -5.36
CA LYS A 57 -5.88 -8.98 -5.30
C LYS A 57 -4.52 -9.41 -4.76
N GLY A 58 -4.52 -10.46 -3.93
CA GLY A 58 -3.30 -11.01 -3.34
C GLY A 58 -2.68 -10.15 -2.25
N VAL A 59 -3.42 -9.16 -1.72
CA VAL A 59 -2.99 -8.32 -0.59
C VAL A 59 -4.05 -8.36 0.49
N ARG A 60 -3.61 -8.55 1.74
CA ARG A 60 -4.44 -8.40 2.93
C ARG A 60 -3.81 -7.45 3.93
N ASP A 61 -4.64 -6.77 4.71
CA ASP A 61 -4.21 -6.06 5.90
C ASP A 61 -3.78 -7.07 6.97
N SER A 62 -2.63 -6.87 7.61
CA SER A 62 -2.22 -7.73 8.73
C SER A 62 -2.92 -7.34 10.04
N GLY A 63 -3.47 -6.12 10.12
CA GLY A 63 -3.98 -5.55 11.36
C GLY A 63 -2.89 -4.93 12.24
N GLU A 64 -1.62 -5.13 11.91
CA GLU A 64 -0.48 -4.69 12.69
C GLU A 64 0.11 -3.38 12.17
N LYS A 65 0.85 -2.72 13.06
CA LYS A 65 1.69 -1.56 12.72
C LYS A 65 3.12 -1.84 13.18
N SER A 66 4.07 -1.48 12.33
CA SER A 66 5.50 -1.54 12.62
C SER A 66 6.19 -0.36 11.94
N GLY A 67 7.26 0.18 12.53
CA GLY A 67 8.04 1.25 11.92
C GLY A 67 7.26 2.53 11.56
N GLY A 68 6.16 2.82 12.26
CA GLY A 68 5.30 3.99 11.98
C GLY A 68 4.28 3.79 10.85
N GLY A 69 4.27 2.63 10.18
CA GLY A 69 3.35 2.30 9.10
C GLY A 69 2.44 1.11 9.42
N ARG A 70 1.36 0.96 8.64
CA ARG A 70 0.54 -0.27 8.63
C ARG A 70 1.25 -1.34 7.82
N LEU A 71 1.23 -2.57 8.31
CA LEU A 71 1.83 -3.72 7.64
C LEU A 71 0.77 -4.45 6.80
N TYR A 72 1.12 -4.77 5.56
CA TYR A 72 0.30 -5.52 4.63
C TYR A 72 1.01 -6.80 4.26
N ILE A 73 0.25 -7.86 3.96
CA ILE A 73 0.80 -9.13 3.51
C ILE A 73 0.42 -9.32 2.05
N LYS A 74 1.44 -9.49 1.21
CA LYS A 74 1.26 -10.04 -0.13
C LYS A 74 1.31 -11.56 -0.05
N SER A 75 0.31 -12.21 -0.61
CA SER A 75 0.30 -13.65 -0.86
C SER A 75 -0.26 -13.88 -2.25
N THR A 76 0.55 -14.46 -3.13
CA THR A 76 0.08 -14.93 -4.41
C THR A 76 -0.87 -16.11 -4.15
N PRO A 77 -2.09 -16.13 -4.73
CA PRO A 77 -2.98 -17.27 -4.61
C PRO A 77 -2.35 -18.56 -5.16
#